data_AF-A0AAE9LTM6-F1
#
_entry.id   AF-A0AAE9LTM6-F1
#
_cell.length_a   1.000
_cell.length_b   1.000
_cell.length_c   1.000
_cell.angle_alpha   90.00
_cell.angle_beta   90.00
_cell.angle_gamma   90.00
#
_symmetry.space_group_name_H-M   'P 1'
#
loop_
_entity.id
_entity.type
_entity.pdbx_description
1 polymer ?
#
loop_
_entity_poly.entity_id
_entity_poly.type
_entity_poly.pdbx_seq_one_letter_code
_entity_poly.pdbx_strand_id
1 'polypeptide(L)' 'MAYFAVFDIETGRIENLVECPEFLANSIHLEANQDMIQVESQVSATQYHVVNRELYKLV' A
#
# COMPACT_ATOMS: atom_id res chain seq x y z
N MET A 1 -3.23 13.17 8.06
CA MET A 1 -2.12 12.37 7.51
C MET A 1 -2.74 11.15 6.88
N ALA A 2 -2.30 10.77 5.68
CA ALA A 2 -2.77 9.59 4.99
C ALA A 2 -1.66 8.54 4.97
N TYR A 3 -2.05 7.27 4.95
CA TYR A 3 -1.14 6.15 4.82
C TYR A 3 -1.36 5.50 3.46
N PHE A 4 -0.27 5.18 2.79
CA PHE A 4 -0.29 4.50 1.51
C PHE A 4 0.48 3.19 1.65
N ALA A 5 -0.20 2.07 1.39
CA ALA A 5 0.44 0.77 1.30
C ALA A 5 0.89 0.58 -0.15
N VAL A 6 2.21 0.50 -0.34
CA VAL A 6 2.82 0.13 -1.62
C VAL A 6 2.91 -1.38 -1.65
N PHE A 7 2.39 -1.99 -2.71
CA PHE A 7 2.30 -3.43 -2.84
C PHE A 7 2.71 -3.87 -4.24
N ASP A 8 3.23 -5.10 -4.31
CA ASP A 8 3.53 -5.78 -5.56
C ASP A 8 2.24 -6.24 -6.25
N ILE A 9 2.06 -5.90 -7.52
CA ILE A 9 0.80 -6.12 -8.26
C ILE A 9 0.55 -7.61 -8.53
N GLU A 10 1.62 -8.40 -8.74
CA GLU A 10 1.50 -9.83 -9.06
C GLU A 10 1.10 -10.66 -7.84
N THR A 11 1.73 -10.37 -6.71
CA THR A 11 1.55 -11.13 -5.48
C THR A 11 0.49 -10.53 -4.59
N GLY A 12 0.29 -9.20 -4.60
CA GLY A 12 -0.53 -8.47 -3.64
C GLY A 12 0.22 -8.11 -2.35
N ARG A 13 1.51 -8.43 -2.26
CA ARG A 13 2.29 -8.29 -1.04
C ARG A 13 2.62 -6.82 -0.79
N ILE A 14 2.28 -6.33 0.40
CA ILE A 14 2.71 -5.00 0.84
C ILE A 14 4.23 -5.04 1.03
N GLU A 15 4.93 -4.15 0.34
CA GLU A 15 6.38 -4.03 0.40
C GLU A 15 6.81 -2.82 1.22
N ASN A 16 6.00 -1.75 1.20
CA ASN A 16 6.31 -0.53 1.92
C ASN A 16 5.05 0.21 2.40
N LEU A 17 5.23 1.06 3.40
CA LEU A 17 4.20 1.95 3.92
C LEU A 17 4.73 3.38 3.94
N VAL A 18 4.01 4.26 3.25
CA VAL A 18 4.36 5.67 3.15
C VAL A 18 3.33 6.46 3.93
N GLU A 19 3.79 7.19 4.95
CA GLU A 19 2.99 8.20 5.63
C GLU A 19 3.28 9.56 4.99
N CYS A 20 2.28 10.16 4.36
CA CYS A 20 2.41 11.49 3.79
C CYS A 20 1.06 12.22 3.69
N PRO A 21 1.05 13.55 3.48
CA PRO A 21 -0.14 14.27 3.07
C PRO A 21 -0.68 13.78 1.72
N GLU A 22 -2.00 13.75 1.55
CA GLU A 22 -2.65 13.27 0.30
C GLU A 22 -2.17 13.99 -0.95
N PHE A 23 -1.85 15.29 -0.86
CA PHE A 23 -1.36 16.07 -1.99
C PHE A 23 0.03 15.63 -2.50
N LEU A 24 0.80 14.90 -1.70
CA LEU A 24 2.09 14.32 -2.08
C LEU A 24 1.99 12.87 -2.56
N ALA A 25 0.80 12.26 -2.57
CA ALA A 25 0.61 10.87 -2.99
C ALA A 25 1.14 10.63 -4.42
N ASN A 26 0.91 11.59 -5.33
CA ASN A 26 1.38 11.50 -6.72
C ASN A 26 2.91 11.61 -6.87
N SER A 27 3.63 11.96 -5.80
CA SER A 27 5.10 12.00 -5.77
C SER A 27 5.71 10.74 -5.17
N ILE A 28 4.90 9.77 -4.76
CA ILE A 28 5.38 8.46 -4.30
C ILE A 28 6.01 7.74 -5.49
N HIS A 29 7.28 7.39 -5.36
CA HIS A 29 7.99 6.63 -6.37
C HIS A 29 7.53 5.16 -6.30
N LEU A 30 7.11 4.62 -7.44
CA LEU A 30 6.68 3.24 -7.60
C LEU A 30 7.54 2.56 -8.67
N GLU A 31 7.98 1.35 -8.38
CA GLU A 31 8.62 0.47 -9.36
C GLU A 31 7.57 -0.02 -10.39
N ALA A 32 8.02 -0.57 -11.53
CA ALA A 32 7.12 -0.99 -12.61
C ALA A 32 6.10 -2.07 -12.19
N ASN A 33 6.41 -2.86 -11.17
CA ASN A 33 5.53 -3.91 -10.65
C ASN A 33 4.80 -3.53 -9.35
N GLN A 34 4.81 -2.24 -8.99
CA GLN A 34 4.20 -1.74 -7.77
C GLN A 34 2.99 -0.87 -8.07
N ASP A 35 1.98 -0.97 -7.21
CA ASP A 35 0.89 -0.01 -7.12
C ASP A 35 0.71 0.37 -5.64
N MET A 36 -0.12 1.36 -5.37
CA MET A 36 -0.43 1.80 -4.02
C MET A 36 -1.92 1.93 -3.80
N ILE A 37 -2.33 1.66 -2.55
CA ILE A 37 -3.67 1.98 -2.06
C ILE A 37 -3.57 2.85 -0.82
N GLN A 38 -4.53 3.76 -0.66
CA GLN A 38 -4.71 4.49 0.57
C GLN A 38 -5.33 3.56 1.62
N VAL A 39 -4.78 3.59 2.83
CA VAL A 39 -5.26 2.81 3.98
C VAL A 39 -5.60 3.73 5.14
N GLU A 40 -6.61 3.36 5.92
CA GLU A 40 -7.13 4.20 7.02
C GLU A 40 -6.17 4.28 8.21
N SER A 41 -5.26 3.32 8.35
CA SER A 41 -4.28 3.24 9.44
C SER A 41 -2.99 2.56 8.99
N GLN A 42 -1.94 2.66 9.81
CA GLN A 42 -0.71 1.92 9.57
C GLN A 42 -1.00 0.41 9.67
N VAL A 43 -0.95 -0.27 8.52
CA VAL A 43 -1.15 -1.71 8.41
C VAL A 43 0.18 -2.42 8.48
N SER A 44 0.23 -3.67 8.95
CA SER A 44 1.48 -4.45 8.88
C SER A 44 1.56 -5.22 7.57
N ALA A 45 2.69 -5.11 6.87
CA ALA A 45 2.96 -5.88 5.65
C ALA A 45 2.89 -7.41 5.85
N THR A 46 3.06 -7.88 7.08
CA THR A 46 2.98 -9.31 7.42
C THR A 46 1.58 -9.79 7.77
N GLN A 47 0.66 -8.86 8.04
CA GLN A 47 -0.71 -9.17 8.48
C GLN A 47 -1.74 -8.81 7.41
N TYR A 48 -1.34 -8.14 6.35
CA TYR A 48 -2.23 -7.63 5.33
C TYR A 48 -1.70 -7.89 3.93
N HIS A 49 -2.62 -8.04 3.00
CA HIS A 49 -2.38 -8.28 1.59
C HIS A 49 -3.34 -7.45 0.75
N VAL A 50 -2.92 -7.02 -0.43
CA VAL A 50 -3.78 -6.27 -1.35
C VAL A 50 -4.24 -7.18 -2.48
N VAL A 51 -5.55 -7.32 -2.64
CA VAL A 51 -6.14 -8.11 -3.73
C VAL A 51 -7.20 -7.25 -4.39
N ASN A 52 -7.17 -7.10 -5.72
CA ASN A 52 -8.11 -6.27 -6.47
C ASN A 52 -8.22 -4.80 -5.95
N ARG A 53 -7.09 -4.21 -5.53
CA ARG A 53 -7.02 -2.86 -4.91
C ARG A 53 -7.77 -2.73 -3.58
N GLU A 54 -8.04 -3.83 -2.89
CA GLU A 54 -8.62 -3.85 -1.55
C GLU A 54 -7.68 -4.52 -0.55
N LEU A 55 -7.70 -4.04 0.69
CA LEU A 55 -6.85 -4.54 1.76
C LEU A 55 -7.52 -5.71 2.50
N TYR A 56 -6.86 -6.87 2.50
CA TYR A 56 -7.29 -8.09 3.17
C TYR A 56 -6.36 -8.42 4.34
N LYS A 57 -6.95 -8.75 5.49
CA LYS A 57 -6.18 -9.22 6.64
C LYS A 57 -5.89 -10.72 6.48
N LEU A 58 -4.63 -11.09 6.58
CA LEU A 58 -4.18 -12.48 6.66
C LEU A 58 -4.59 -13.05 8.02
N VAL A 59 -5.25 -14.21 8.00
CA VAL A 59 -5.74 -14.94 9.19
C VAL A 59 -4.65 -15.88 9.70
#